data_AF-A0A367X1P4-F1
#
_entry.id   AF-A0A367X1P4-F1
#
_cell.length_a   1.000
_cell.length_b   1.000
_cell.length_c   1.000
_cell.angle_alpha   90.00
_cell.angle_beta   90.00
_cell.angle_gamma   90.00
#
_symmetry.space_group_name_H-M   'P 1'
#
loop_
_entity.id
_entity.type
_entity.pdbx_description
1 polymer ?
#
loop_
_entity_poly.entity_id
_entity_poly.type
_entity_poly.pdbx_seq_one_letter_code
_entity_poly.pdbx_strand_id
1 'polypeptide(L)'
;MVMFSPMMFDAPGSEENILTQFLFFSVLAFPVLCLAGGILPWVFRRHQLGIWLYALSGLAIGLLVSAFVLLDVMCSGDFSC
;
A
#
# COMPACT_ATOMS: atom_id res chain seq x y z
N MET A 1 -0.96 9.13 -7.43
CA MET A 1 -1.97 8.30 -6.71
C MET A 1 -2.39 8.94 -5.40
N VAL A 2 -1.49 9.45 -4.55
CA VAL A 2 -1.86 10.11 -3.28
C VAL A 2 -2.82 11.31 -3.45
N MET A 3 -2.73 12.08 -4.54
CA MET A 3 -3.69 13.18 -4.78
C MET A 3 -5.10 12.70 -5.18
N PHE A 4 -5.28 11.44 -5.55
CA PHE A 4 -6.58 10.85 -5.90
C PHE A 4 -7.18 10.01 -4.78
N SER A 5 -6.44 9.78 -3.69
CA SER A 5 -6.92 9.00 -2.56
C SER A 5 -8.10 9.61 -1.78
N PRO A 6 -8.32 10.94 -1.70
CA PRO A 6 -9.53 11.46 -1.08
C PRO A 6 -10.82 11.16 -1.89
N MET A 7 -10.73 10.93 -3.20
CA MET A 7 -11.91 10.53 -4.00
C MET A 7 -12.44 9.14 -3.65
N MET A 8 -11.64 8.28 -2.99
CA MET A 8 -12.10 6.98 -2.51
C MET A 8 -13.08 7.09 -1.34
N PHE A 9 -13.13 8.24 -0.68
CA PHE A 9 -14.01 8.51 0.45
C PHE A 9 -15.26 9.33 0.06
N ASP A 10 -15.51 9.53 -1.24
CA ASP A 10 -16.66 10.29 -1.73
C ASP A 10 -17.97 9.48 -1.70
N ALA A 11 -17.87 8.15 -1.55
CA ALA A 11 -19.04 7.27 -1.44
C ALA A 11 -19.58 7.25 0.01
N PRO A 12 -20.91 7.32 0.22
CA PRO A 12 -21.50 7.31 1.56
C PRO A 12 -21.20 5.99 2.29
N GLY A 13 -20.69 6.07 3.51
CA GLY A 13 -20.29 4.89 4.32
C GLY A 13 -18.88 4.34 4.02
N SER A 14 -18.17 4.88 3.03
CA SER A 14 -16.78 4.47 2.72
C SER A 14 -15.78 4.83 3.82
N GLU A 15 -16.10 5.79 4.69
CA GLU A 15 -15.28 6.18 5.84
C GLU A 15 -15.31 5.16 6.97
N GLU A 16 -16.38 4.38 7.10
CA GLU A 16 -16.50 3.31 8.11
C GLU A 16 -15.97 1.96 7.61
N ASN A 17 -15.76 1.81 6.29
CA ASN A 17 -15.25 0.58 5.70
C ASN A 17 -13.74 0.40 5.97
N ILE A 18 -13.37 -0.69 6.63
CA ILE A 18 -11.96 -1.01 6.94
C ILE A 18 -11.16 -1.30 5.66
N LEU A 19 -11.79 -1.82 4.61
CA LEU A 19 -11.12 -2.18 3.36
C LEU A 19 -10.68 -0.95 2.56
N THR A 20 -11.50 0.11 2.54
CA THR A 20 -11.15 1.38 1.89
C THR A 20 -10.03 2.10 2.64
N GLN A 21 -10.08 2.12 3.97
CA GLN A 21 -9.01 2.64 4.82
C GLN A 21 -7.70 1.87 4.58
N PHE A 22 -7.78 0.53 4.52
CA PHE A 22 -6.61 -0.30 4.21
C PHE A 22 -6.01 0.02 2.84
N LEU A 23 -6.86 0.19 1.82
CA LEU A 23 -6.42 0.59 0.48
C LEU A 23 -5.75 1.98 0.52
N PHE A 24 -6.36 2.94 1.22
CA PHE A 24 -5.78 4.28 1.41
C PHE A 24 -4.38 4.22 2.04
N PHE A 25 -4.22 3.48 3.14
CA PHE A 25 -2.92 3.31 3.79
C PHE A 25 -1.91 2.57 2.91
N SER A 26 -2.35 1.60 2.11
CA SER A 26 -1.46 0.89 1.17
C SER A 26 -0.90 1.85 0.09
N VAL A 27 -1.74 2.74 -0.46
CA VAL A 27 -1.35 3.74 -1.45
C VAL A 27 -0.40 4.78 -0.86
N LEU A 28 -0.61 5.15 0.41
CA LEU A 28 0.25 6.10 1.13
C LEU A 28 1.60 5.47 1.51
N ALA A 29 1.60 4.21 1.95
CA ALA A 29 2.79 3.46 2.30
C ALA A 29 3.66 3.11 1.08
N PHE A 30 3.05 2.96 -0.10
CA PHE A 30 3.74 2.57 -1.33
C PHE A 30 4.99 3.42 -1.67
N PRO A 31 4.90 4.77 -1.80
CA PRO A 31 6.09 5.59 -2.08
C PRO A 31 7.12 5.54 -0.96
N VAL A 32 6.68 5.46 0.30
CA VAL A 32 7.58 5.41 1.47
C VAL A 32 8.39 4.11 1.46
N LEU A 33 7.73 2.97 1.26
CA LEU A 33 8.37 1.66 1.22
C LEU A 33 9.28 1.49 -0.01
N CYS A 34 8.89 2.02 -1.17
CA CYS A 34 9.73 2.02 -2.37
C CYS A 34 11.01 2.86 -2.17
N LEU A 35 10.91 4.05 -1.56
CA LEU A 35 12.07 4.88 -1.25
C LEU A 35 12.97 4.21 -0.19
N ALA A 36 12.36 3.64 0.86
CA ALA A 36 13.08 2.91 1.90
C ALA A 36 13.84 1.70 1.32
N GLY A 37 13.19 0.93 0.43
CA GLY A 37 13.80 -0.22 -0.25
C GLY A 37 14.95 0.16 -1.19
N GLY A 38 15.01 1.41 -1.68
CA GLY A 38 16.14 1.92 -2.47
C GLY A 38 17.28 2.51 -1.62
N ILE A 39 16.94 3.24 -0.55
CA ILE A 39 17.90 4.02 0.25
C ILE A 39 18.55 3.15 1.35
N LEU A 40 17.76 2.35 2.07
CA LEU A 40 18.26 1.54 3.20
C LEU A 40 19.35 0.53 2.80
N PRO A 41 19.28 -0.19 1.66
CA PRO A 41 20.37 -1.09 1.26
C PRO A 41 21.70 -0.35 1.04
N TRP A 42 21.64 0.92 0.65
CA TRP A 42 22.82 1.75 0.46
C TRP A 42 23.43 2.19 1.79
N VAL A 43 22.58 2.57 2.76
CA VAL A 43 23.00 2.92 4.12
C VAL A 43 23.61 1.70 4.84
N PHE A 44 23.00 0.52 4.67
CA PHE A 44 23.43 -0.73 5.30
C PHE A 44 24.30 -1.61 4.40
N ARG A 45 25.01 -1.02 3.42
CA ARG A 45 25.81 -1.74 2.40
C ARG A 45 26.79 -2.77 2.97
N ARG A 46 27.25 -2.59 4.21
CA ARG A 46 28.22 -3.48 4.87
C ARG A 46 27.60 -4.75 5.46
N HIS A 47 26.27 -4.83 5.54
CA HIS A 47 25.58 -5.95 6.16
C HIS A 47 25.10 -6.96 5.11
N GLN A 48 25.46 -8.24 5.28
CA GLN A 48 25.11 -9.31 4.32
C GLN A 48 23.60 -9.50 4.15
N LEU A 49 22.79 -9.09 5.14
CA LEU A 49 21.33 -9.10 5.09
C LEU A 49 20.74 -7.88 4.35
N GLY A 50 21.57 -6.95 3.84
CA GLY A 50 21.12 -5.77 3.12
C GLY A 50 20.31 -6.09 1.85
N ILE A 51 20.46 -7.29 1.29
CA ILE A 51 19.66 -7.78 0.16
C ILE A 51 18.17 -7.91 0.52
N TRP A 52 17.85 -8.28 1.76
CA TRP A 52 16.46 -8.40 2.21
C TRP A 52 15.73 -7.04 2.26
N LEU A 53 16.46 -5.93 2.34
CA LEU A 53 15.86 -4.60 2.32
C LEU A 53 15.26 -4.26 0.95
N TYR A 54 15.73 -4.87 -0.15
CA TYR A 54 15.08 -4.74 -1.45
C TYR A 54 13.70 -5.41 -1.49
N ALA A 55 13.43 -6.36 -0.59
CA ALA A 55 12.11 -6.98 -0.48
C ALA A 55 11.04 -5.99 0.02
N LEU A 56 11.41 -4.86 0.64
CA LEU A 56 10.48 -3.80 1.05
C LEU A 56 9.69 -3.24 -0.13
N SER A 57 10.33 -3.07 -1.28
CA SER A 57 9.68 -2.62 -2.52
C SER A 57 8.68 -3.67 -3.03
N GLY A 58 9.05 -4.95 -2.95
CA GLY A 58 8.14 -6.06 -3.28
C GLY A 58 6.95 -6.14 -2.32
N LEU A 59 7.19 -5.90 -1.04
CA LEU A 59 6.15 -5.87 -0.01
C LEU A 59 5.16 -4.71 -0.24
N ALA A 60 5.64 -3.55 -0.68
CA ALA A 60 4.79 -2.42 -1.06
C ALA A 60 3.81 -2.78 -2.20
N ILE A 61 4.33 -3.45 -3.23
CA ILE A 61 3.50 -3.93 -4.35
C ILE A 61 2.51 -4.98 -3.85
N GLY A 62 2.96 -5.93 -3.02
CA GLY A 62 2.11 -6.97 -2.45
C GLY A 62 0.95 -6.41 -1.62
N LEU A 63 1.19 -5.40 -0.78
CA LEU A 63 0.16 -4.72 0.01
C LEU A 63 -0.87 -4.00 -0.86
N LEU A 64 -0.42 -3.35 -1.93
CA LEU A 64 -1.32 -2.64 -2.83
C LEU A 64 -2.19 -3.62 -3.62
N VAL A 65 -1.59 -4.68 -4.18
CA VAL A 65 -2.33 -5.72 -4.90
C VAL A 65 -3.30 -6.44 -3.98
N SER A 66 -2.90 -6.80 -2.75
CA SER A 66 -3.81 -7.45 -1.81
C SER A 66 -4.96 -6.54 -1.44
N ALA A 67 -4.74 -5.24 -1.19
CA ALA A 67 -5.81 -4.30 -0.90
C ALA A 67 -6.86 -4.25 -2.04
N PHE A 68 -6.43 -4.19 -3.29
CA PHE A 68 -7.34 -4.24 -4.45
C PHE A 68 -8.08 -5.57 -4.55
N VAL A 69 -7.37 -6.70 -4.41
CA VAL A 69 -7.99 -8.04 -4.50
C VAL A 69 -9.00 -8.27 -3.39
N LEU A 70 -8.73 -7.84 -2.15
CA LEU A 70 -9.68 -7.98 -1.06
C LEU A 70 -10.94 -7.14 -1.31
N LEU A 71 -10.80 -5.93 -1.83
CA LEU A 71 -11.92 -5.04 -2.13
C LEU A 71 -12.77 -5.59 -3.29
N ASP A 72 -12.13 -6.16 -4.31
CA ASP A 72 -12.80 -6.82 -5.44
C ASP A 72 -13.57 -8.09 -4.98
N VAL A 73 -12.93 -8.96 -4.18
CA VAL A 73 -13.54 -10.22 -3.75
C VAL A 73 -14.65 -10.01 -2.72
N MET A 74 -14.47 -9.09 -1.77
CA MET A 74 -15.43 -8.90 -0.67
C MET A 74 -16.53 -7.90 -1.01
N CYS A 75 -16.22 -6.90 -1.84
CA CYS A 75 -17.13 -5.79 -2.12
C CYS A 75 -17.38 -5.56 -3.61
N SER A 76 -17.00 -6.50 -4.48
CA SER A 76 -17.18 -6.38 -5.95
C SER A 76 -16.60 -5.10 -6.55
N GLY A 77 -15.59 -4.53 -5.87
CA GLY A 77 -14.95 -3.27 -6.27
C GLY A 77 -15.61 -1.99 -5.71
N ASP A 78 -16.68 -2.10 -4.90
CA ASP A 78 -17.32 -0.96 -4.26
C ASP A 78 -16.61 -0.54 -2.96
N PHE A 79 -16.47 0.78 -2.78
CA PHE A 79 -15.85 1.38 -1.61
C PHE A 79 -16.81 1.44 -0.40
N SER A 80 -18.12 1.37 -0.61
CA SER A 80 -19.14 1.40 0.45
C SER A 80 -19.79 0.03 0.60
N CYS A 81 -19.28 -0.73 1.56
CA CYS A 81 -19.57 -2.11 1.85
C CYS A 81 -19.04 -2.33 3.28
#